data_AF-A0AAD4XG51-F1
#
_entry.id   AF-A0AAD4XG51-F1
#
_cell.length_a   1.000
_cell.length_b   1.000
_cell.length_c   1.000
_cell.angle_alpha   90.00
_cell.angle_beta   90.00
_cell.angle_gamma   90.00
#
_symmetry.space_group_name_H-M   'P 1'
#
loop_
_entity.id
_entity.type
_entity.pdbx_description
1 polymer ?
#
loop_
_entity_poly.entity_id
_entity_poly.type
_entity_poly.pdbx_seq_one_letter_code
_entity_poly.pdbx_strand_id
1 'polypeptide(L)'
;MASTSNSARSEAISRFMLMGFKEKFVTRAVDAHAEGDEERILEALLSYNTPDESPPRDIEWDDDLDEVSDFSSIGCLQNEL
;
A
#
# COMPACT_ATOMS: atom_id res chain seq x y z
N MET A 1 13.37 2.85 31.01
CA MET A 1 12.42 2.10 30.16
C MET A 1 12.81 2.37 28.71
N ALA A 2 13.46 1.42 28.03
CA ALA A 2 13.93 1.59 26.65
C ALA A 2 13.49 0.44 25.71
N SER A 3 12.84 -0.60 26.25
CA SER A 3 12.45 -1.78 25.48
C SER A 3 11.19 -1.59 24.64
N THR A 4 10.28 -0.69 25.04
CA THR A 4 9.00 -0.46 24.36
C THR A 4 9.19 0.18 22.98
N SER A 5 10.12 1.13 22.88
CA SER A 5 10.38 1.81 21.61
C SER A 5 10.91 0.83 20.56
N ASN A 6 11.98 0.09 20.86
CA ASN A 6 12.55 -0.82 19.86
C ASN A 6 11.58 -1.94 19.40
N SER A 7 10.61 -2.33 20.25
CA SER A 7 9.52 -3.24 19.85
C SER A 7 8.56 -2.58 18.85
N ALA A 8 8.11 -1.36 19.14
CA ALA A 8 7.23 -0.59 18.25
C ALA A 8 7.90 -0.31 16.90
N ARG A 9 9.22 -0.04 16.86
CA ARG A 9 9.99 0.06 15.60
C ARG A 9 9.86 -1.16 14.75
N SER A 10 10.14 -2.30 15.37
CA SER A 10 10.27 -3.57 14.68
C SER A 10 8.92 -4.01 14.12
N GLU A 11 7.83 -3.70 14.86
CA GLU A 11 6.46 -3.90 14.41
C GLU A 11 6.11 -3.01 13.22
N ALA A 12 6.41 -1.70 13.30
CA ALA A 12 6.19 -0.77 12.19
C ALA A 12 6.93 -1.23 10.93
N ILE A 13 8.24 -1.52 11.05
CA ILE A 13 9.06 -1.98 9.93
C ILE A 13 8.45 -3.25 9.30
N SER A 14 8.10 -4.25 10.11
CA SER A 14 7.52 -5.50 9.63
C SER A 14 6.20 -5.27 8.89
N ARG A 15 5.32 -4.42 9.44
CA ARG A 15 4.01 -4.10 8.84
C ARG A 15 4.15 -3.44 7.47
N PHE A 16 5.05 -2.46 7.34
CA PHE A 16 5.30 -1.80 6.05
C PHE A 16 5.99 -2.72 5.04
N MET A 17 6.89 -3.60 5.48
CA MET A 17 7.46 -4.63 4.60
C MET A 17 6.40 -5.62 4.11
N LEU A 18 5.46 -6.03 4.97
CA LEU A 18 4.33 -6.89 4.58
C LEU A 18 3.39 -6.22 3.58
N MET A 19 3.31 -4.89 3.56
CA MET A 19 2.58 -4.13 2.53
C MET A 19 3.33 -4.05 1.19
N GLY A 20 4.57 -4.56 1.10
CA GLY A 20 5.37 -4.59 -0.12
C GLY A 20 6.35 -3.43 -0.28
N PHE A 21 6.50 -2.57 0.74
CA PHE A 21 7.52 -1.51 0.72
C PHE A 21 8.93 -2.08 0.92
N LYS A 22 9.92 -1.47 0.25
CA LYS A 22 11.32 -1.90 0.38
C LYS A 22 11.86 -1.49 1.75
N GLU A 23 12.48 -2.44 2.44
CA GLU A 23 13.07 -2.27 3.79
C GLU A 23 13.86 -0.97 3.92
N LYS A 24 14.78 -0.67 2.99
CA LYS A 24 15.58 0.56 3.00
C LYS A 24 14.78 1.86 3.12
N PHE A 25 13.59 1.91 2.54
CA PHE A 25 12.71 3.09 2.57
C PHE A 25 11.87 3.09 3.84
N VAL A 26 11.45 1.90 4.28
CA VAL A 26 10.70 1.70 5.53
C VAL A 26 11.54 2.09 6.74
N THR A 27 12.76 1.57 6.86
CA THR A 27 13.65 1.91 7.98
C THR A 27 13.92 3.41 8.03
N ARG A 28 14.15 4.04 6.88
CA ARG A 28 14.38 5.48 6.79
C ARG A 28 13.16 6.30 7.22
N ALA A 29 11.95 5.90 6.81
CA ALA A 29 10.72 6.59 7.18
C ALA A 29 10.41 6.42 8.68
N VAL A 30 10.59 5.21 9.22
CA VAL A 30 10.40 4.90 10.65
C VAL A 30 11.46 5.56 11.54
N ASP A 31 12.70 5.75 11.07
CA ASP A 31 13.71 6.49 11.85
C ASP A 31 13.49 8.02 11.75
N ALA A 32 12.89 8.52 10.66
CA ALA A 32 12.61 9.93 10.44
C ALA A 32 11.34 10.43 11.17
N HIS A 33 10.36 9.55 11.37
CA HIS A 33 9.10 9.85 12.03
C HIS A 33 8.99 9.02 13.31
N ALA A 34 8.59 9.63 14.43
CA ALA A 34 8.48 8.90 15.70
C ALA A 34 7.56 7.67 15.56
N GLU A 35 7.96 6.55 16.19
CA GLU A 35 7.14 5.33 16.33
C GLU A 35 5.73 5.68 16.82
N GLY A 36 4.75 5.59 15.93
CA GLY A 36 3.35 5.89 16.23
C GLY A 36 2.67 6.79 15.20
N ASP A 37 3.43 7.49 14.36
CA ASP A 37 2.87 8.33 13.30
C ASP A 37 2.82 7.56 11.96
N GLU A 38 1.98 6.51 11.92
CA GLU A 38 1.85 5.61 10.77
C GLU A 38 1.48 6.37 9.48
N GLU A 39 0.66 7.42 9.59
CA GLU A 39 0.26 8.27 8.46
C GLU A 39 1.46 8.97 7.82
N ARG A 40 2.35 9.53 8.64
CA ARG A 40 3.58 10.17 8.13
C ARG A 40 4.57 9.18 7.55
N ILE A 41 4.66 7.98 8.14
CA ILE A 41 5.48 6.91 7.59
C ILE A 41 4.96 6.50 6.20
N LEU A 42 3.65 6.36 6.03
CA LEU A 42 3.02 6.10 4.73
C LEU A 42 3.28 7.23 3.73
N GLU A 43 3.08 8.48 4.12
CA GLU A 43 3.30 9.65 3.27
C GLU A 43 4.75 9.69 2.76
N ALA A 44 5.73 9.48 3.64
CA ALA A 44 7.14 9.41 3.27
C ALA A 44 7.43 8.26 2.30
N LEU A 45 6.85 7.08 2.54
CA LEU A 45 7.00 5.91 1.66
C LEU A 45 6.40 6.13 0.28
N LEU A 46 5.24 6.80 0.20
CA LEU A 46 4.60 7.17 -1.06
C LEU A 46 5.43 8.21 -1.81
N SER A 47 5.94 9.22 -1.12
CA SER A 47 6.81 10.24 -1.70
C SER A 47 8.12 9.68 -2.27
N TYR A 48 8.70 8.64 -1.64
CA TYR A 48 9.86 7.93 -2.19
C TYR A 48 9.56 7.11 -3.45
N ASN A 49 8.29 6.77 -3.68
CA ASN A 49 7.87 5.95 -4.80
C ASN A 49 7.28 6.76 -5.97
N THR A 50 6.91 8.02 -5.73
CA THR A 50 6.56 8.95 -6.79
C THR A 50 7.85 9.49 -7.42
N PRO A 51 8.16 9.16 -8.70
CA PRO A 51 9.08 10.01 -9.44
C PRO A 51 8.47 11.42 -9.45
N ASP A 52 9.29 12.38 -9.05
CA ASP A 52 8.98 13.81 -9.14
C ASP A 52 8.27 14.11 -10.48
N GLU A 53 7.18 14.87 -10.42
CA GLU A 53 6.31 15.32 -11.54
C GLU A 53 5.05 14.49 -11.87
N SER A 54 3.94 14.80 -11.19
CA SER A 54 2.63 15.04 -11.86
C SER A 54 1.78 15.96 -10.97
N PRO A 55 1.08 16.99 -11.50
CA PRO A 55 0.05 17.71 -10.76
C PRO A 55 -1.04 16.73 -10.30
N PRO A 56 -1.83 17.05 -9.26
CA PRO A 56 -2.96 16.22 -8.87
C PRO A 56 -3.84 16.03 -10.10
N ARG A 57 -3.86 14.80 -10.63
CA ARG A 57 -4.91 14.41 -11.57
C ARG A 57 -6.16 14.38 -10.73
N ASP A 58 -6.99 15.40 -10.91
CA ASP A 58 -8.39 15.34 -10.54
C ASP A 58 -8.89 13.98 -11.02
N ILE A 59 -9.20 13.09 -10.08
CA ILE A 59 -9.85 11.83 -10.39
C ILE A 59 -11.27 12.23 -10.74
N GLU A 60 -11.47 12.58 -12.02
CA GLU A 60 -12.78 12.58 -12.64
C GLU A 60 -13.24 11.13 -12.58
N TRP A 61 -14.07 10.83 -11.59
CA TRP A 61 -14.82 9.58 -11.58
C TRP A 61 -15.81 9.72 -12.72
N ASP A 62 -15.42 9.23 -13.90
CA ASP A 62 -16.37 9.01 -14.98
C ASP A 62 -17.41 8.02 -14.44
N ASP A 63 -18.59 8.55 -14.08
CA ASP A 63 -19.81 7.84 -13.68
C ASP A 63 -20.41 7.01 -14.85
N ASP A 64 -19.58 6.48 -15.74
CA ASP A 64 -19.98 5.51 -16.77
C ASP A 64 -19.76 4.10 -16.21
N LEU A 65 -20.56 3.77 -15.20
CA LEU A 65 -20.87 2.40 -14.82
C LEU A 65 -21.69 1.75 -15.93
N ASP A 66 -21.03 1.37 -17.03
CA ASP A 66 -21.57 0.40 -17.97
C ASP A 66 -21.63 -0.96 -17.27
N GLU A 67 -22.80 -1.20 -16.68
CA GLU A 67 -23.48 -2.49 -16.62
C GLU A 67 -22.58 -3.72 -16.44
N VAL A 68 -22.43 -4.17 -15.19
CA VAL A 68 -22.00 -5.55 -14.88
C VAL A 68 -23.04 -6.53 -15.43
N SER A 69 -22.95 -6.81 -16.72
CA SER A 69 -23.76 -7.82 -17.39
C SER A 69 -23.24 -9.20 -16.96
N ASP A 70 -24.02 -9.80 -16.06
CA ASP A 70 -24.21 -11.24 -15.82
C ASP A 70 -23.00 -12.10 -15.38
N PHE A 71 -22.80 -12.17 -14.06
CA PHE A 71 -22.38 -13.40 -13.41
C PHE A 71 -23.48 -14.46 -13.58
N SER A 72 -23.50 -15.20 -14.70
CA SER A 72 -24.17 -16.51 -14.74
C SER A 72 -23.79 -17.36 -15.97
N SER A 73 -22.56 -17.91 -15.98
CA SER A 73 -22.29 -19.29 -16.41
C SER A 73 -20.79 -19.63 -16.29
N ILE A 74 -20.31 -19.76 -15.06
CA ILE A 74 -19.23 -20.72 -14.81
C ILE A 74 -19.89 -22.11 -14.91
N GLY A 75 -19.98 -22.60 -16.15
CA GLY A 75 -20.60 -23.88 -16.51
C GLY A 75 -19.59 -24.79 -17.19
N CYS A 76 -18.90 -25.58 -16.36
CA CYS A 76 -18.40 -26.92 -16.63
C CYS A 76 -17.32 -27.13 -17.74
N LEU A 77 -16.17 -27.62 -17.26
CA LEU A 77 -15.13 -28.33 -17.98
C LEU A 77 -15.70 -29.31 -19.02
N GLN A 78 -15.36 -29.15 -20.30
CA GLN A 78 -15.43 -30.25 -21.26
C GLN A 78 -14.02 -30.60 -21.74
N ASN A 79 -13.50 -31.64 -21.10
CA ASN A 79 -12.33 -32.41 -21.47
C ASN A 79 -12.62 -33.12 -22.80
N GLU A 80 -11.96 -32.76 -23.90
CA GLU A 80 -11.95 -33.60 -25.12
C GLU A 80 -10.71 -34.51 -25.10
N LEU A 81 -10.99 -35.82 -25.10
CA LEU A 81 -10.06 -36.92 -25.35
C LEU A 81 -9.97 -37.18 -26.85
#